data_AF-A0A7J6LF89-F1
#
_entry.id   AF-A0A7J6LF89-F1
#
_cell.length_a   1.000
_cell.length_b   1.000
_cell.length_c   1.000
_cell.angle_alpha   90.00
_cell.angle_beta   90.00
_cell.angle_gamma   90.00
#
_symmetry.space_group_name_H-M   'P 1'
#
loop_
_entity.id
_entity.type
_entity.pdbx_description
1 polymer ?
#
loop_
_entity_poly.entity_id
_entity_poly.type
_entity_poly.pdbx_seq_one_letter_code
_entity_poly.pdbx_strand_id
1 'polypeptide(L)'
;MLNGTDSATVKRELDQLLETYDDDGEHLLKELPLYILEVEKKIPTIFTLTGDVIEVEETFAAEECSASGIRSGKPNLRVVDAGKAVAREIDIAIDRLSRLQRFVLMHVPKEEDGNNFGVAVQGQFYSKLSKYLKWCDAIQDEGKSYHHSRADILRRMELDEKLEYRETVCEKEDKVTKSKATKTVANVPHIGDLTCYLARHDALQYFTLKNIMQGLISMYVHCYVYVKNNYEKIRWPRGRSEGLNMHMY
;
A
#
# COMPACT_ATOMS: atom_id res chain seq x y z
N MET A 1 -35.80 11.09 -13.90
CA MET A 1 -36.16 12.12 -14.90
C MET A 1 -35.01 13.10 -14.94
N LEU A 2 -34.25 13.14 -16.04
CA LEU A 2 -33.23 14.16 -16.28
C LEU A 2 -33.98 15.45 -16.65
N ASN A 3 -34.01 16.40 -15.72
CA ASN A 3 -34.63 17.70 -15.95
C ASN A 3 -33.77 18.50 -16.92
N GLY A 4 -34.24 18.67 -18.15
CA GLY A 4 -33.88 19.80 -19.03
C GLY A 4 -32.64 19.67 -19.91
N THR A 5 -31.81 18.63 -19.78
CA THR A 5 -30.67 18.44 -20.70
C THR A 5 -31.15 17.78 -21.99
N ASP A 6 -30.99 18.48 -23.11
CA ASP A 6 -31.26 17.94 -24.44
C ASP A 6 -30.49 16.62 -24.65
N SER A 7 -31.21 15.56 -25.01
CA SER A 7 -30.66 14.21 -25.18
C SER A 7 -29.52 14.17 -26.22
N ALA A 8 -29.56 15.05 -27.23
CA ALA A 8 -28.48 15.14 -28.21
C ALA A 8 -27.21 15.75 -27.59
N THR A 9 -27.37 16.75 -26.72
CA THR A 9 -26.26 17.36 -25.97
C THR A 9 -25.60 16.34 -25.04
N VAL A 10 -26.38 15.58 -24.26
CA VAL A 10 -25.86 14.53 -23.36
C VAL A 10 -25.09 13.47 -24.14
N LYS A 11 -25.62 13.01 -25.28
CA LYS A 11 -24.95 12.02 -26.11
C LYS A 11 -23.60 12.54 -26.63
N ARG A 12 -23.56 13.78 -27.11
CA ARG A 12 -22.32 14.40 -27.61
C ARG A 12 -21.26 14.52 -26.51
N GLU A 13 -21.66 14.92 -25.30
CA GLU A 13 -20.74 15.01 -24.15
C GLU A 13 -20.19 13.63 -23.77
N LEU A 14 -21.04 12.60 -23.78
CA LEU A 14 -20.60 11.23 -23.53
C LEU A 14 -19.62 10.75 -24.61
N ASP A 15 -19.91 11.00 -25.89
CA ASP A 15 -19.05 10.58 -27.00
C ASP A 15 -17.66 11.24 -26.89
N GLN A 16 -17.59 12.53 -26.54
CA GLN A 16 -16.32 13.24 -26.27
C GLN A 16 -15.56 12.68 -25.05
N LEU A 17 -16.28 12.32 -24.00
CA LEU A 17 -15.68 11.71 -22.82
C LEU A 17 -15.11 10.32 -23.12
N LEU A 18 -15.80 9.53 -23.94
CA LEU A 18 -15.32 8.22 -24.37
C LEU A 18 -14.07 8.33 -25.24
N GLU A 19 -14.00 9.32 -26.14
CA GLU A 19 -12.80 9.62 -26.92
C GLU A 19 -11.61 10.00 -26.01
N THR A 20 -11.86 10.82 -24.99
CA THR A 20 -10.84 11.18 -24.00
C THR A 20 -10.33 9.95 -23.24
N TYR A 21 -11.23 9.07 -22.78
CA TYR A 21 -10.84 7.83 -22.10
C TYR A 21 -10.07 6.88 -23.00
N ASP A 22 -10.34 6.92 -24.30
CA ASP A 22 -9.65 6.11 -25.30
C ASP A 22 -8.20 6.57 -25.46
N ASP A 23 -8.00 7.87 -25.66
CA ASP A 23 -6.69 8.51 -25.75
C ASP A 23 -5.87 8.35 -24.46
N ASP A 24 -6.51 8.53 -23.30
CA ASP A 24 -5.89 8.30 -21.99
C ASP A 24 -5.40 6.85 -21.85
N GLY A 25 -6.21 5.88 -22.29
CA GLY A 25 -5.84 4.46 -22.26
C GLY A 25 -4.63 4.17 -23.15
N GLU A 26 -4.62 4.70 -24.38
CA GLU A 26 -3.48 4.59 -25.30
C GLU A 26 -2.20 5.20 -24.72
N HIS A 27 -2.32 6.36 -24.08
CA HIS A 27 -1.19 7.00 -23.39
C HIS A 27 -0.66 6.13 -22.24
N LEU A 28 -1.54 5.64 -21.37
CA LEU A 28 -1.18 4.77 -20.25
C LEU A 28 -0.42 3.52 -20.71
N LEU A 29 -0.85 2.90 -21.81
CA LEU A 29 -0.17 1.72 -22.36
C LEU A 29 1.27 2.02 -22.78
N LYS A 30 1.53 3.19 -23.36
CA LYS A 30 2.88 3.65 -23.74
C LYS A 30 3.75 3.98 -22.53
N GLU A 31 3.14 4.39 -21.42
CA GLU A 31 3.87 4.72 -20.19
C GLU A 31 4.14 3.53 -19.26
N LEU A 32 3.55 2.35 -19.50
CA LEU A 32 3.81 1.15 -18.68
C LEU A 32 5.32 0.88 -18.44
N PRO A 33 6.22 0.97 -19.42
CA PRO A 33 7.66 0.82 -19.19
C PRO A 33 8.23 1.89 -18.24
N LEU A 34 7.78 3.13 -18.35
CA LEU A 34 8.20 4.21 -17.46
C LEU A 34 7.80 3.89 -16.02
N TYR A 35 6.57 3.45 -15.80
CA TYR A 35 6.07 3.13 -14.46
C TYR A 35 6.88 2.02 -13.79
N ILE A 36 7.26 0.98 -14.55
CA ILE A 36 8.12 -0.10 -14.05
C ILE A 36 9.46 0.48 -13.56
N LEU A 37 10.11 1.29 -14.39
CA LEU A 37 11.41 1.87 -14.09
C LEU A 37 11.35 2.88 -12.93
N GLU A 38 10.27 3.64 -12.81
CA GLU A 38 10.07 4.59 -11.71
C GLU A 38 9.92 3.87 -10.37
N VAL A 39 9.09 2.82 -10.30
CA VAL A 39 8.90 2.05 -9.07
C VAL A 39 10.20 1.33 -8.68
N GLU A 40 10.91 0.73 -9.63
CA GLU A 40 12.21 0.09 -9.42
C GLU A 40 13.22 1.07 -8.82
N LYS A 41 13.34 2.28 -9.38
CA LYS A 41 14.26 3.32 -8.89
C LYS A 41 13.92 3.81 -7.48
N LYS A 42 12.64 3.83 -7.11
CA LYS A 42 12.20 4.29 -5.78
C LYS A 42 12.58 3.30 -4.68
N ILE A 43 12.65 2.00 -4.96
CA ILE A 43 12.90 0.97 -3.92
C ILE A 43 14.17 1.24 -3.11
N PRO A 44 15.37 1.42 -3.68
CA PRO A 44 16.57 1.68 -2.87
C PRO A 44 16.54 3.02 -2.15
N THR A 45 15.73 3.99 -2.61
CA THR A 45 15.56 5.29 -1.93
C THR A 45 14.62 5.22 -0.73
N ILE A 46 13.62 4.33 -0.79
CA ILE A 46 12.65 4.12 0.29
C ILE A 46 13.21 3.12 1.31
N PHE A 47 13.80 2.03 0.82
CA PHE A 47 14.28 0.92 1.63
C PHE A 47 15.81 0.93 1.72
N THR A 48 16.34 1.80 2.56
CA THR A 48 17.78 2.01 2.73
C THR A 48 18.49 0.90 3.52
N LEU A 49 17.76 0.18 4.38
CA LEU A 49 18.28 -1.03 5.02
C LEU A 49 18.25 -2.20 4.03
N THR A 50 19.45 -2.68 3.65
CA THR A 50 19.64 -3.72 2.62
C THR A 50 19.96 -5.11 3.17
N GLY A 51 20.14 -5.23 4.48
CA GLY A 51 20.41 -6.50 5.15
C GLY A 51 19.23 -7.47 5.13
N ASP A 52 19.44 -8.67 5.64
CA ASP A 52 18.36 -9.63 5.84
C ASP A 52 17.41 -9.22 6.99
N VAL A 53 16.36 -10.01 7.22
CA VAL A 53 15.36 -9.69 8.25
C VAL A 53 15.94 -9.61 9.67
N ILE A 54 16.98 -10.40 9.96
CA ILE A 54 17.65 -10.43 11.25
C ILE A 54 18.51 -9.17 11.41
N GLU A 55 19.29 -8.80 10.38
CA GLU A 55 20.11 -7.58 10.43
C GLU A 55 19.26 -6.31 10.57
N VAL A 56 18.10 -6.26 9.90
CA VAL A 56 17.13 -5.15 10.04
C VAL A 56 16.49 -5.13 11.43
N GLU A 57 16.13 -6.31 11.97
CA GLU A 57 15.62 -6.44 13.32
C GLU A 57 16.64 -5.96 14.37
N GLU A 58 17.90 -6.38 14.26
CA GLU A 58 18.98 -5.95 15.15
C GLU A 58 19.19 -4.43 15.08
N THR A 59 19.11 -3.86 13.88
CA THR A 59 19.16 -2.40 13.69
C THR A 59 18.00 -1.70 14.41
N PHE A 60 16.77 -2.19 14.25
CA PHE A 60 15.61 -1.62 14.95
C PHE A 60 15.68 -1.83 16.47
N ALA A 61 16.17 -2.98 16.93
CA ALA A 61 16.40 -3.27 18.34
C ALA A 61 17.38 -2.29 18.98
N ALA A 62 18.48 -1.98 18.29
CA ALA A 62 19.52 -1.06 18.75
C ALA A 62 19.07 0.41 18.75
N GLU A 63 18.18 0.79 17.82
CA GLU A 63 17.76 2.18 17.62
C GLU A 63 16.31 2.41 18.11
N GLU A 64 15.33 2.18 17.24
CA GLU A 64 13.92 2.55 17.42
C GLU A 64 13.22 1.82 18.58
N CYS A 65 13.61 0.57 18.83
CA CYS A 65 13.09 -0.29 19.89
C CYS A 65 13.98 -0.30 21.14
N SER A 66 15.02 0.54 21.18
CA SER A 66 15.80 0.76 22.40
C SER A 66 14.92 1.34 23.52
N ALA A 67 15.35 1.22 24.77
CA ALA A 67 14.62 1.78 25.90
C ALA A 67 14.38 3.30 25.76
N SER A 68 15.34 4.03 25.19
CA SER A 68 15.18 5.45 24.83
C SER A 68 14.21 5.67 23.68
N GLY A 69 14.27 4.84 22.62
CA GLY A 69 13.38 4.92 21.47
C GLY A 69 11.92 4.70 21.88
N ILE A 70 11.68 3.65 22.66
CA ILE A 70 10.36 3.33 23.23
C ILE A 70 9.84 4.49 24.09
N ARG A 71 10.64 5.00 25.04
CA ARG A 71 10.24 6.11 25.94
C ARG A 71 10.01 7.44 25.22
N SER A 72 10.56 7.61 24.01
CA SER A 72 10.31 8.81 23.21
C SER A 72 8.85 8.93 22.75
N GLY A 73 8.11 7.82 22.75
CA GLY A 73 6.72 7.76 22.25
C GLY A 73 6.58 7.91 20.74
N LYS A 74 7.69 8.01 20.00
CA LYS A 74 7.67 8.15 18.54
C LYS A 74 7.45 6.79 17.87
N PRO A 75 6.75 6.75 16.72
CA PRO A 75 6.72 5.55 15.89
C PRO A 75 8.08 5.33 15.22
N ASN A 76 8.32 4.12 14.74
CA ASN A 76 9.49 3.83 13.91
C ASN A 76 9.37 4.60 12.59
N LEU A 77 10.19 5.65 12.42
CA LEU A 77 10.06 6.57 11.29
C LEU A 77 10.40 5.90 9.96
N ARG A 78 11.36 4.96 9.95
CA ARG A 78 11.71 4.21 8.73
C ARG A 78 10.52 3.40 8.21
N VAL A 79 9.79 2.74 9.10
CA VAL A 79 8.58 1.97 8.72
C VAL A 79 7.44 2.92 8.32
N VAL A 80 7.24 4.01 9.05
CA VAL A 80 6.20 5.01 8.75
C VAL A 80 6.41 5.64 7.38
N ASP A 81 7.63 6.09 7.08
CA ASP A 81 7.93 6.80 5.85
C ASP A 81 7.93 5.86 4.65
N ALA A 82 8.42 4.62 4.82
CA ALA A 82 8.22 3.57 3.82
C ALA A 82 6.73 3.29 3.59
N GLY A 83 5.93 3.16 4.65
CA GLY A 83 4.48 2.94 4.57
C GLY A 83 3.76 4.04 3.78
N LYS A 84 4.08 5.31 4.05
CA LYS A 84 3.54 6.45 3.31
C LYS A 84 3.94 6.43 1.83
N ALA A 85 5.19 6.08 1.53
CA ALA A 85 5.66 5.97 0.16
C ALA A 85 4.92 4.87 -0.60
N VAL A 86 4.82 3.68 -0.01
CA VAL A 86 4.07 2.55 -0.60
C VAL A 86 2.59 2.89 -0.80
N ALA A 87 1.94 3.52 0.19
CA ALA A 87 0.53 3.91 0.09
C ALA A 87 0.28 4.87 -1.09
N ARG A 88 1.20 5.81 -1.36
CA ARG A 88 1.11 6.69 -2.53
C ARG A 88 1.25 5.93 -3.85
N GLU A 89 2.19 4.99 -3.94
CA GLU A 89 2.34 4.18 -5.17
C GLU A 89 1.13 3.27 -5.41
N ILE A 90 0.51 2.74 -4.35
CA ILE A 90 -0.72 1.96 -4.46
C ILE A 90 -1.88 2.81 -4.96
N ASP A 91 -2.06 4.02 -4.43
CA ASP A 91 -3.10 4.95 -4.89
C ASP A 91 -2.94 5.31 -6.38
N ILE A 92 -1.72 5.63 -6.80
CA ILE A 92 -1.36 5.87 -8.20
C ILE A 92 -1.66 4.62 -9.07
N ALA A 93 -1.37 3.42 -8.55
CA ALA A 93 -1.64 2.19 -9.26
C ALA A 93 -3.15 1.93 -9.44
N ILE A 94 -3.97 2.18 -8.42
CA ILE A 94 -5.43 2.03 -8.50
C ILE A 94 -6.01 2.93 -9.58
N ASP A 95 -5.60 4.20 -9.64
CA ASP A 95 -6.06 5.13 -10.66
C ASP A 95 -5.69 4.65 -12.07
N ARG A 96 -4.42 4.32 -12.30
CA ARG A 96 -3.91 3.84 -13.61
C ARG A 96 -4.57 2.54 -14.05
N LEU A 97 -4.70 1.56 -13.15
CA LEU A 97 -5.34 0.28 -13.44
C LEU A 97 -6.83 0.44 -13.73
N SER A 98 -7.51 1.33 -13.01
CA SER A 98 -8.94 1.60 -13.22
C SER A 98 -9.18 2.23 -14.60
N ARG A 99 -8.32 3.16 -15.02
CA ARG A 99 -8.37 3.75 -16.37
C ARG A 99 -8.05 2.72 -17.46
N LEU A 100 -7.03 1.88 -17.25
CA LEU A 100 -6.71 0.80 -18.18
C LEU A 100 -7.84 -0.25 -18.27
N GLN A 101 -8.48 -0.57 -17.15
CA GLN A 101 -9.64 -1.47 -17.13
C GLN A 101 -10.81 -0.87 -17.93
N ARG A 102 -11.05 0.43 -17.79
CA ARG A 102 -12.05 1.16 -18.57
C ARG A 102 -11.73 1.12 -20.06
N PHE A 103 -10.48 1.35 -20.44
CA PHE A 103 -10.01 1.24 -21.82
C PHE A 103 -10.33 -0.15 -22.42
N VAL A 104 -9.99 -1.24 -21.72
CA VAL A 104 -10.31 -2.60 -22.19
C VAL A 104 -11.83 -2.80 -22.33
N LEU A 105 -12.62 -2.31 -21.37
CA LEU A 105 -14.08 -2.44 -21.40
C LEU A 105 -14.71 -1.73 -22.61
N MET A 106 -14.23 -0.53 -22.97
CA MET A 106 -14.75 0.24 -24.09
C MET A 106 -14.50 -0.42 -25.45
N HIS A 107 -13.52 -1.32 -25.54
CA HIS A 107 -13.22 -2.08 -26.76
C HIS A 107 -13.92 -3.44 -26.85
N VAL A 108 -14.75 -3.80 -25.86
CA VAL A 108 -15.56 -5.02 -25.95
C VAL A 108 -16.64 -4.83 -27.03
N PRO A 109 -16.67 -5.66 -28.09
CA PRO A 109 -17.61 -5.50 -29.18
C PRO A 109 -18.98 -6.07 -28.80
N LYS A 110 -19.98 -5.81 -29.65
CA LYS A 110 -21.29 -6.44 -29.55
C LYS A 110 -21.18 -7.97 -29.53
N GLU A 111 -21.97 -8.65 -28.70
CA GLU A 111 -22.05 -10.11 -28.68
C GLU A 111 -22.55 -10.66 -30.03
N GLU A 112 -21.81 -11.63 -30.57
CA GLU A 112 -22.10 -12.32 -31.83
C GLU A 112 -21.72 -13.80 -31.72
N ASP A 113 -22.31 -14.64 -32.56
CA ASP A 113 -21.98 -16.05 -32.66
C ASP A 113 -20.73 -16.24 -33.52
N GLY A 114 -19.66 -16.80 -32.94
CA GLY A 114 -18.36 -16.99 -33.60
C GLY A 114 -17.39 -15.79 -33.51
N ASN A 115 -16.14 -16.01 -33.96
CA ASN A 115 -15.04 -15.02 -33.93
C ASN A 115 -14.75 -14.39 -32.55
N ASN A 116 -14.83 -15.20 -31.49
CA ASN A 116 -14.73 -14.73 -30.10
C ASN A 116 -13.34 -14.90 -29.46
N PHE A 117 -12.31 -15.31 -30.22
CA PHE A 117 -10.97 -15.51 -29.66
C PHE A 117 -10.37 -14.21 -29.10
N GLY A 118 -10.42 -13.10 -29.85
CA GLY A 118 -9.90 -11.83 -29.34
C GLY A 118 -10.71 -11.29 -28.17
N VAL A 119 -12.03 -11.52 -28.16
CA VAL A 119 -12.90 -11.18 -27.03
C VAL A 119 -12.50 -11.96 -25.78
N ALA A 120 -12.13 -13.24 -25.92
CA ALA A 120 -11.60 -14.03 -24.81
C ALA A 120 -10.26 -13.49 -24.28
N VAL A 121 -9.36 -13.02 -25.17
CA VAL A 121 -8.10 -12.36 -24.78
C VAL A 121 -8.37 -11.07 -23.98
N GLN A 122 -9.30 -10.22 -24.44
CA GLN A 122 -9.75 -9.04 -23.68
C GLN A 122 -10.28 -9.43 -22.30
N GLY A 123 -11.16 -10.44 -22.24
CA GLY A 123 -11.75 -10.91 -20.99
C GLY A 123 -10.73 -11.43 -19.99
N GLN A 124 -9.70 -12.15 -20.45
CA GLN A 124 -8.59 -12.60 -19.61
C GLN A 124 -7.82 -11.42 -19.02
N PHE A 125 -7.52 -10.41 -19.84
CA PHE A 125 -6.80 -9.23 -19.36
C PHE A 125 -7.63 -8.42 -18.37
N TYR A 126 -8.90 -8.16 -18.68
CA TYR A 126 -9.84 -7.48 -17.79
C TYR A 126 -9.97 -8.19 -16.43
N SER A 127 -10.08 -9.53 -16.45
CA SER A 127 -10.12 -10.35 -15.24
C SER A 127 -8.85 -10.19 -14.41
N LYS A 128 -7.68 -10.14 -15.06
CA LYS A 128 -6.41 -9.91 -14.38
C LYS A 128 -6.33 -8.50 -13.77
N LEU A 129 -6.72 -7.46 -14.49
CA LEU A 129 -6.79 -6.08 -13.98
C LEU A 129 -7.70 -6.00 -12.74
N SER A 130 -8.86 -6.67 -12.78
CA SER A 130 -9.79 -6.75 -11.64
C SER A 130 -9.13 -7.37 -10.40
N LYS A 131 -8.30 -8.40 -10.57
CA LYS A 131 -7.56 -9.03 -9.47
C LYS A 131 -6.50 -8.10 -8.90
N TYR A 132 -5.82 -7.33 -9.75
CA TYR A 132 -4.84 -6.34 -9.31
C TYR A 132 -5.46 -5.19 -8.54
N LEU A 133 -6.61 -4.68 -8.98
CA LEU A 133 -7.37 -3.66 -8.24
C LEU A 133 -7.77 -4.17 -6.85
N LYS A 134 -8.34 -5.37 -6.76
CA LYS A 134 -8.68 -5.99 -5.46
C LYS A 134 -7.47 -6.18 -4.55
N TRP A 135 -6.31 -6.51 -5.11
CA TRP A 135 -5.07 -6.63 -4.35
C TRP A 135 -4.60 -5.28 -3.81
N CYS A 136 -4.70 -4.21 -4.62
CA CYS A 136 -4.39 -2.85 -4.17
C CYS A 136 -5.35 -2.37 -3.06
N ASP A 137 -6.65 -2.61 -3.21
CA ASP A 137 -7.66 -2.27 -2.20
C ASP A 137 -7.39 -2.97 -0.87
N ALA A 138 -7.02 -4.26 -0.91
CA ALA A 138 -6.68 -5.03 0.29
C ALA A 138 -5.46 -4.43 1.02
N ILE A 139 -4.43 -4.00 0.28
CA ILE A 139 -3.26 -3.33 0.86
C ILE A 139 -3.64 -2.01 1.54
N GLN A 140 -4.51 -1.21 0.91
CA GLN A 140 -4.98 0.04 1.53
C GLN A 140 -5.75 -0.24 2.82
N ASP A 141 -6.62 -1.25 2.84
CA ASP A 141 -7.37 -1.60 4.05
C ASP A 141 -6.46 -2.12 5.17
N GLU A 142 -5.44 -2.91 4.84
CA GLU A 142 -4.47 -3.46 5.80
C GLU A 142 -3.51 -2.41 6.36
N GLY A 143 -3.31 -1.27 5.69
CA GLY A 143 -2.34 -0.23 6.07
C GLY A 143 -2.52 0.33 7.49
N LYS A 144 -3.74 0.27 8.05
CA LYS A 144 -4.03 0.71 9.43
C LYS A 144 -3.53 -0.27 10.51
N SER A 145 -3.33 -1.53 10.17
CA SER A 145 -3.06 -2.61 11.13
C SER A 145 -1.74 -2.46 11.87
N TYR A 146 -0.68 -2.02 11.18
CA TYR A 146 0.65 -1.88 11.75
C TYR A 146 0.66 -1.00 13.00
N HIS A 147 0.09 0.21 12.92
CA HIS A 147 0.07 1.13 14.06
C HIS A 147 -0.74 0.59 15.24
N HIS A 148 -1.85 -0.11 14.95
CA HIS A 148 -2.65 -0.75 15.98
C HIS A 148 -1.87 -1.85 16.71
N SER A 149 -1.30 -2.80 15.96
CA SER A 149 -0.51 -3.90 16.53
C SER A 149 0.72 -3.40 17.28
N ARG A 150 1.47 -2.43 16.73
CA ARG A 150 2.62 -1.84 17.40
C ARG A 150 2.23 -1.13 18.70
N ALA A 151 1.14 -0.38 18.71
CA ALA A 151 0.64 0.27 19.93
C ALA A 151 0.24 -0.74 21.00
N ASP A 152 -0.36 -1.86 20.61
CA ASP A 152 -0.72 -2.94 21.54
C ASP A 152 0.49 -3.64 22.15
N ILE A 153 1.56 -3.84 21.37
CA ILE A 153 2.84 -4.37 21.89
C ILE A 153 3.40 -3.40 22.94
N LEU A 154 3.43 -2.11 22.64
CA LEU A 154 3.94 -1.07 23.55
C LEU A 154 3.13 -0.97 24.84
N ARG A 155 1.79 -1.06 24.77
CA ARG A 155 0.92 -1.06 25.97
C ARG A 155 1.24 -2.21 26.92
N ARG A 156 1.57 -3.40 26.37
CA ARG A 156 1.93 -4.59 27.15
C ARG A 156 3.29 -4.49 27.82
N MET A 157 4.15 -3.56 27.40
CA MET A 157 5.45 -3.35 28.03
C MET A 157 5.35 -2.64 29.39
N GLU A 158 4.16 -2.12 29.77
CA GLU A 158 3.87 -1.52 31.09
C GLU A 158 5.01 -0.64 31.62
N LEU A 159 5.49 0.29 30.79
CA LEU A 159 6.66 1.13 31.08
C LEU A 159 6.46 2.13 32.24
N ASP A 160 5.28 2.12 32.86
CA ASP A 160 4.95 2.98 33.99
C ASP A 160 5.61 2.43 35.26
N GLU A 161 6.56 3.20 35.80
CA GLU A 161 7.02 3.01 37.17
C GLU A 161 5.84 3.24 38.14
N LYS A 162 5.35 2.19 38.78
CA LYS A 162 4.47 2.36 39.95
C LYS A 162 5.28 2.96 41.09
N LEU A 163 5.03 4.24 41.37
CA LEU A 163 5.48 4.92 42.58
C LEU A 163 4.54 4.53 43.72
N GLU A 164 4.96 3.59 44.58
CA GLU A 164 4.30 3.39 45.86
C GLU A 164 4.81 4.45 46.85
N TYR A 165 3.89 5.31 47.31
CA TYR A 165 4.15 6.23 48.41
C TYR A 165 3.76 5.58 49.73
N ARG A 166 4.71 5.47 50.65
CA ARG A 166 4.46 5.11 52.04
C ARG A 166 4.65 6.36 52.90
N GLU A 167 3.55 6.88 53.45
CA GLU A 167 3.58 7.96 54.44
C GLU A 167 3.55 7.34 55.83
N THR A 168 4.60 7.57 56.62
CA THR A 168 4.65 7.17 58.03
C THR A 168 4.44 8.41 58.88
N VAL A 169 3.45 8.35 59.78
CA VAL A 169 3.17 9.39 60.77
C VAL A 169 3.61 8.87 62.13
N CYS A 170 4.52 9.58 62.79
CA CYS A 170 4.90 9.30 64.17
C CYS A 170 4.45 10.46 65.06
N GLU A 171 3.71 10.14 66.12
CA GLU A 171 3.28 11.08 67.15
C GLU A 171 3.97 10.73 68.47
N LYS A 172 4.75 11.67 69.01
CA LYS A 172 5.28 11.63 70.37
C LYS A 172 5.15 13.01 70.98
N GLU A 173 4.58 13.07 72.18
CA GLU A 173 4.53 14.23 73.09
C GLU A 173 4.56 15.60 72.36
N ASP A 174 3.38 16.01 71.85
CA ASP A 174 3.12 17.29 71.17
C ASP A 174 3.88 17.58 69.87
N LYS A 175 4.57 16.60 69.26
CA LYS A 175 5.13 16.73 67.90
C LYS A 175 4.71 15.60 66.96
N VAL A 176 4.12 16.00 65.83
CA VAL A 176 3.81 15.13 64.69
C VAL A 176 4.93 15.24 63.66
N THR A 177 5.56 14.11 63.30
CA THR A 177 6.57 14.07 62.23
C THR A 177 6.07 13.16 61.11
N LYS A 178 6.05 13.68 59.87
CA LYS A 178 5.66 12.94 58.67
C LYS A 178 6.90 12.65 57.82
N SER A 179 7.10 11.39 57.47
CA SER A 179 8.16 10.97 56.54
C SER A 179 7.55 10.27 55.33
N LYS A 180 7.93 10.69 54.12
CA LYS A 180 7.49 10.10 52.85
C LYS A 180 8.61 9.23 52.28
N ALA A 181 8.36 7.93 52.15
CA ALA A 181 9.24 7.02 51.44
C ALA A 181 8.62 6.68 50.08
N THR A 182 9.42 6.78 49.02
CA THR A 182 9.04 6.41 47.65
C THR A 182 9.68 5.07 47.34
N LYS A 183 8.87 4.07 46.98
CA LYS A 183 9.36 2.79 46.45
C LYS A 183 8.94 2.68 44.99
N THR A 184 9.92 2.69 44.09
CA THR A 184 9.71 2.33 42.68
C THR A 184 9.61 0.81 42.61
N VAL A 185 8.43 0.27 42.30
CA VAL A 185 8.28 -1.17 42.06
C VAL A 185 8.41 -1.41 40.57
N ALA A 186 9.61 -1.77 40.13
CA ALA A 186 9.84 -2.27 38.77
C ALA A 186 9.33 -3.71 38.67
N ASN A 187 8.02 -3.89 38.47
CA ASN A 187 7.52 -5.16 37.98
C ASN A 187 7.72 -5.16 36.47
N VAL A 188 8.61 -6.00 35.93
CA VAL A 188 8.56 -6.24 34.47
C VAL A 188 8.84 -7.70 34.10
N PRO A 189 7.85 -8.60 34.20
CA PRO A 189 7.88 -9.87 33.49
C PRO A 189 7.96 -9.61 31.97
N HIS A 190 8.83 -10.33 31.26
CA HIS A 190 8.86 -10.44 29.78
C HIS A 190 9.29 -9.22 28.94
N ILE A 191 9.89 -8.16 29.49
CA ILE A 191 10.31 -7.01 28.67
C ILE A 191 11.36 -7.35 27.61
N GLY A 192 12.24 -8.31 27.88
CA GLY A 192 13.20 -8.82 26.90
C GLY A 192 12.49 -9.41 25.68
N ASP A 193 11.58 -10.35 25.90
CA ASP A 193 10.79 -10.97 24.85
C ASP A 193 9.91 -9.96 24.09
N LEU A 194 9.28 -9.01 24.80
CA LEU A 194 8.48 -7.96 24.19
C LEU A 194 9.32 -7.02 23.32
N THR A 195 10.56 -6.72 23.72
CA THR A 195 11.48 -5.88 22.94
C THR A 195 11.91 -6.59 21.66
N CYS A 196 12.28 -7.87 21.76
CA CYS A 196 12.56 -8.70 20.58
C CYS A 196 11.33 -8.79 19.66
N TYR A 197 10.14 -8.99 20.23
CA TYR A 197 8.91 -9.06 19.45
C TYR A 197 8.58 -7.74 18.75
N LEU A 198 8.78 -6.59 19.41
CA LEU A 198 8.60 -5.27 18.80
C LEU A 198 9.56 -5.04 17.63
N ALA A 199 10.85 -5.36 17.81
CA ALA A 199 11.85 -5.23 16.75
C ALA A 199 11.54 -6.14 15.56
N ARG A 200 11.17 -7.41 15.81
CA ARG A 200 10.71 -8.33 14.76
C ARG A 200 9.45 -7.83 14.06
N HIS A 201 8.50 -7.26 14.78
CA HIS A 201 7.28 -6.71 14.20
C HIS A 201 7.58 -5.54 13.24
N ASP A 202 8.44 -4.61 13.66
CA ASP A 202 8.89 -3.48 12.82
C ASP A 202 9.67 -3.99 11.59
N ALA A 203 10.57 -4.97 11.77
CA ALA A 203 11.35 -5.56 10.67
C ALA A 203 10.46 -6.28 9.64
N LEU A 204 9.53 -7.11 10.09
CA LEU A 204 8.59 -7.79 9.20
C LEU A 204 7.71 -6.79 8.45
N GLN A 205 7.23 -5.73 9.10
CA GLN A 205 6.46 -4.70 8.41
C GLN A 205 7.29 -4.03 7.32
N TYR A 206 8.55 -3.71 7.59
CA TYR A 206 9.45 -3.10 6.60
C TYR A 206 9.63 -4.00 5.36
N PHE A 207 9.82 -5.30 5.56
CA PHE A 207 9.91 -6.27 4.45
C PHE A 207 8.57 -6.47 3.72
N THR A 208 7.44 -6.48 4.43
CA THR A 208 6.10 -6.52 3.81
C THR A 208 5.91 -5.35 2.87
N LEU A 209 6.26 -4.13 3.30
CA LEU A 209 6.20 -2.93 2.46
C LEU A 209 7.11 -3.02 1.23
N LYS A 210 8.33 -3.55 1.39
CA LYS A 210 9.26 -3.78 0.27
C LYS A 210 8.69 -4.80 -0.73
N ASN A 211 8.08 -5.88 -0.24
CA ASN A 211 7.46 -6.91 -1.07
C ASN A 211 6.24 -6.38 -1.83
N ILE A 212 5.48 -5.45 -1.25
CA ILE A 212 4.39 -4.77 -1.96
C ILE A 212 4.92 -3.99 -3.17
N MET A 213 6.03 -3.27 -3.03
CA MET A 213 6.66 -2.56 -4.15
C MET A 213 7.14 -3.51 -5.25
N GLN A 214 7.73 -4.65 -4.86
CA GLN A 214 8.09 -5.71 -5.81
C GLN A 214 6.85 -6.32 -6.52
N GLY A 215 5.74 -6.42 -5.79
CA GLY A 215 4.43 -6.80 -6.33
C GLY A 215 3.91 -5.81 -7.38
N LEU A 216 4.03 -4.50 -7.12
CA LEU A 216 3.68 -3.44 -8.08
C LEU A 216 4.50 -3.54 -9.37
N ILE A 217 5.82 -3.77 -9.27
CA ILE A 217 6.67 -3.98 -10.44
C ILE A 217 6.21 -5.20 -11.23
N SER A 218 6.02 -6.34 -10.55
CA SER A 218 5.57 -7.59 -11.18
C SER A 218 4.23 -7.43 -11.89
N MET A 219 3.32 -6.66 -11.30
CA MET A 219 2.03 -6.29 -11.89
C MET A 219 2.20 -5.45 -13.15
N TYR A 220 2.96 -4.36 -13.10
CA TYR A 220 3.18 -3.51 -14.28
C TYR A 220 3.93 -4.23 -15.39
N VAL A 221 4.92 -5.07 -15.05
CA VAL A 221 5.62 -5.94 -16.02
C VAL A 221 4.64 -6.89 -16.69
N HIS A 222 3.74 -7.51 -15.93
CA HIS A 222 2.70 -8.36 -16.51
C HIS A 222 1.81 -7.56 -17.47
N CYS A 223 1.31 -6.38 -17.06
CA CYS A 223 0.51 -5.53 -17.94
C CYS A 223 1.26 -5.15 -19.22
N TYR A 224 2.52 -4.73 -19.11
CA TYR A 224 3.35 -4.37 -20.26
C TYR A 224 3.54 -5.53 -21.23
N VAL A 225 3.99 -6.69 -20.73
CA VAL A 225 4.25 -7.87 -21.57
C VAL A 225 2.97 -8.39 -22.19
N TYR A 226 1.87 -8.43 -21.43
CA TYR A 226 0.58 -8.89 -21.93
C TYR A 226 0.07 -7.98 -23.04
N VAL A 227 0.09 -6.66 -22.84
CA VAL A 227 -0.34 -5.69 -23.85
C VAL A 227 0.57 -5.77 -25.08
N LYS A 228 1.89 -5.74 -24.90
CA LYS A 228 2.86 -5.84 -26.00
C LYS A 228 2.57 -7.03 -26.93
N ASN A 229 2.23 -8.18 -26.36
CA ASN A 229 2.00 -9.40 -27.13
C ASN A 229 0.58 -9.52 -27.70
N ASN A 230 -0.39 -8.79 -27.15
CA ASN A 230 -1.82 -8.98 -27.45
C ASN A 230 -2.56 -7.69 -27.83
N TYR A 231 -1.86 -6.58 -28.03
CA TYR A 231 -2.46 -5.26 -28.23
C TYR A 231 -3.53 -5.24 -29.33
N GLU A 232 -3.26 -5.87 -30.47
CA GLU A 232 -4.24 -5.93 -31.56
C GLU A 232 -5.55 -6.62 -31.15
N LYS A 233 -5.48 -7.65 -30.30
CA LYS A 233 -6.67 -8.35 -29.79
C LYS A 233 -7.36 -7.57 -28.67
N ILE A 234 -6.62 -6.76 -27.93
CA ILE A 234 -7.17 -5.87 -26.90
C ILE A 234 -7.93 -4.71 -27.56
N ARG A 235 -7.36 -4.09 -28.60
CA ARG A 235 -7.93 -2.94 -29.30
C ARG A 235 -9.00 -3.35 -30.32
N TRP A 236 -8.73 -4.41 -31.09
CA TRP A 236 -9.58 -4.91 -32.17
C TRP A 236 -9.73 -6.43 -32.08
N PRO A 237 -10.55 -6.94 -31.15
CA PRO A 237 -10.68 -8.37 -30.88
C PRO A 237 -11.15 -9.19 -32.10
N ARG A 238 -11.89 -8.56 -33.02
CA ARG A 238 -12.36 -9.17 -34.28
C ARG A 238 -11.52 -8.79 -35.51
N GLY A 239 -10.35 -8.19 -35.31
CA GLY A 239 -9.51 -7.65 -36.38
C GLY A 239 -9.88 -6.21 -36.73
N ARG A 240 -8.98 -5.53 -37.45
CA ARG A 240 -9.24 -4.18 -37.97
C ARG A 240 -10.29 -4.31 -39.05
N SER A 241 -11.38 -3.56 -38.94
CA SER A 241 -12.22 -3.24 -40.09
C SER A 241 -11.30 -2.63 -41.15
N GLU A 242 -11.35 -3.10 -42.40
CA GLU A 242 -10.61 -2.51 -43.53
C GLU A 242 -10.93 -1.00 -43.60
N GLY A 243 -10.05 -0.16 -43.03
CA GLY A 243 -10.32 1.26 -42.84
C GLY A 243 -9.43 1.98 -41.83
N LEU A 244 -8.81 1.26 -40.88
CA LEU A 244 -7.94 1.85 -39.84
C LEU A 244 -6.54 1.20 -39.80
N ASN A 245 -5.85 1.21 -40.94
CA ASN A 245 -4.41 0.94 -40.98
C ASN A 245 -3.64 2.20 -40.56
N MET A 246 -3.45 2.41 -39.26
CA MET A 246 -2.26 3.13 -38.77
C MET A 246 -1.29 2.10 -38.17
N HIS A 247 -0.14 1.97 -38.82
CA HIS A 247 1.03 1.34 -38.24
C HIS A 247 1.59 2.26 -37.14
N MET A 248 1.77 1.74 -35.92
CA MET A 248 2.78 2.27 -35.01
C MET A 248 3.73 1.14 -34.67
N TYR A 249 5.00 1.38 -34.99
CA TYR A 249 6.16 0.77 -34.36
C TYR A 249 6.46 1.50 -33.05
#